data_AF-A0A8J3D8D3-F1
#
_entry.id   AF-A0A8J3D8D3-F1
#
_cell.length_a   1.000
_cell.length_b   1.000
_cell.length_c   1.000
_cell.angle_alpha   90.00
_cell.angle_beta   90.00
_cell.angle_gamma   90.00
#
_symmetry.space_group_name_H-M   'P 1'
#
loop_
_entity.id
_entity.type
_entity.pdbx_description
1 polymer ?
#
loop_
_entity_poly.entity_id
_entity_poly.type
_entity_poly.pdbx_seq_one_letter_code
_entity_poly.pdbx_strand_id
1 'polypeptide(L)' 'MEFFKSKGGGQFFKRVGDRVVIVCKYGFNPSIEVTTYDPKLQVALACQDSDAAEFAQAYAEVLDKLASYFDSLIAAA' A
#
# COMPACT_ATOMS: atom_id res chain seq x y z
N MET A 1 13.00 -8.61 -7.33
CA MET A 1 12.42 -7.87 -6.19
C MET A 1 10.92 -8.12 -6.18
N GLU A 2 10.43 -8.83 -5.16
CA GLU A 2 9.00 -9.08 -4.98
C GLU A 2 8.33 -7.96 -4.16
N PHE A 3 9.06 -7.37 -3.22
CA PHE A 3 8.56 -6.33 -2.33
C PHE A 3 9.44 -5.08 -2.40
N PHE A 4 8.81 -3.91 -2.39
CA PHE A 4 9.50 -2.61 -2.34
C PHE A 4 8.61 -1.59 -1.67
N LYS A 5 9.18 -0.47 -1.22
CA LYS A 5 8.45 0.64 -0.59
C LYS A 5 8.98 1.98 -1.05
N SER A 6 8.13 2.99 -1.07
CA SER A 6 8.57 4.37 -1.31
C SER A 6 9.59 4.80 -0.24
N LYS A 7 10.56 5.65 -0.59
CA LYS A 7 11.55 6.17 0.39
C LYS A 7 10.91 6.81 1.62
N GLY A 8 9.77 7.48 1.44
CA GLY A 8 9.01 8.11 2.52
C GLY A 8 8.22 7.14 3.40
N GLY A 9 8.20 5.83 3.08
CA GLY A 9 7.46 4.82 3.85
C GLY A 9 5.93 4.95 3.80
N GLY A 10 5.41 5.82 2.94
CA GLY A 10 3.96 6.05 2.78
C GLY A 10 3.28 4.99 1.91
N GLN A 11 4.02 4.39 0.99
CA GLN A 11 3.52 3.37 0.08
C GLN A 11 4.40 2.11 0.09
N PHE A 12 3.75 0.96 0.11
CA PHE A 12 4.34 -0.38 0.04
C PHE A 12 3.82 -1.09 -1.20
N PHE A 13 4.66 -1.93 -1.79
CA PHE A 13 4.40 -2.55 -3.07
C PHE A 13 4.76 -4.04 -3.02
N LYS A 14 3.87 -4.87 -3.53
CA LYS A 14 4.11 -6.29 -3.79
C LYS A 14 3.88 -6.60 -5.25
N ARG A 15 4.92 -7.00 -5.97
CA ARG A 15 4.82 -7.42 -7.37
C ARG A 15 4.47 -8.91 -7.46
N VAL A 16 3.45 -9.22 -8.26
CA VAL A 16 3.03 -10.58 -8.58
C VAL A 16 2.90 -10.69 -10.10
N GLY A 17 3.92 -11.23 -10.76
CA GLY A 17 3.98 -11.31 -12.23
C GLY A 17 4.01 -9.92 -12.89
N ASP A 18 2.97 -9.62 -13.67
CA ASP A 18 2.72 -8.34 -14.35
C ASP A 18 1.87 -7.38 -13.51
N ARG A 19 1.46 -7.78 -12.30
CA ARG A 19 0.67 -6.95 -11.39
C ARG A 19 1.48 -6.45 -10.21
N VAL A 20 1.03 -5.35 -9.64
CA VAL A 20 1.53 -4.80 -8.38
C VAL A 20 0.36 -4.47 -7.47
N VAL A 21 0.44 -4.94 -6.23
CA VAL A 21 -0.42 -4.50 -5.13
C VAL A 21 0.25 -3.31 -4.47
N ILE A 22 -0.47 -2.21 -4.35
CA ILE A 22 -0.02 -0.96 -3.75
C ILE A 22 -0.81 -0.76 -2.46
N VAL A 23 -0.10 -0.61 -1.34
CA VAL A 23 -0.66 -0.29 -0.04
C VAL A 23 -0.25 1.12 0.32
N CYS A 24 -1.22 2.01 0.45
CA CYS A 24 -1.02 3.42 0.77
C CYS A 24 -1.42 3.69 2.22
N LYS A 25 -0.46 4.12 3.05
CA LYS A 25 -0.67 4.39 4.48
C LYS A 25 -1.09 5.83 4.79
N TYR A 26 -1.17 6.71 3.79
CA TYR A 26 -1.43 8.13 4.01
C TYR A 26 -2.78 8.35 4.70
N GLY A 27 -2.77 9.09 5.82
CA GLY A 27 -3.94 9.21 6.69
C GLY A 27 -5.16 9.88 6.06
N PHE A 28 -4.97 10.69 5.02
CA PHE A 28 -6.08 11.31 4.27
C PHE A 28 -6.65 10.40 3.17
N ASN A 29 -5.92 9.34 2.78
CA ASN A 29 -6.34 8.41 1.72
C ASN A 29 -5.65 7.04 1.92
N PRO A 30 -6.01 6.29 2.99
CA PRO A 30 -5.56 4.92 3.13
C PRO A 30 -6.19 4.08 2.00
N SER A 31 -5.38 3.36 1.23
CA SER A 31 -5.88 2.60 0.08
C SER A 31 -5.10 1.31 -0.15
N ILE A 32 -5.78 0.34 -0.75
CA ILE A 32 -5.19 -0.88 -1.28
C ILE A 32 -5.62 -0.96 -2.74
N GLU A 33 -4.65 -0.91 -3.64
CA GLU A 33 -4.87 -0.87 -5.09
C GLU A 33 -4.13 -2.02 -5.77
N VAL A 34 -4.69 -2.52 -6.86
CA VAL A 34 -4.03 -3.53 -7.70
C VAL A 34 -3.99 -3.00 -9.12
N THR A 35 -2.79 -2.89 -9.68
CA THR A 35 -2.58 -2.36 -11.03
C THR A 35 -1.50 -3.14 -11.78
N THR A 36 -1.30 -2.81 -13.05
CA THR A 36 -0.21 -3.37 -13.86
C THR A 36 1.12 -2.77 -13.40
N TYR A 37 2.13 -3.63 -13.23
CA TYR A 37 3.46 -3.21 -12.83
C TYR A 37 4.15 -2.47 -13.98
N ASP A 38 4.48 -1.19 -13.74
CA ASP A 38 5.36 -0.40 -14.60
C ASP A 38 6.74 -0.30 -13.93
N PRO A 39 7.84 -0.74 -14.58
CA PRO A 39 9.19 -0.55 -14.07
C PRO A 39 9.55 0.91 -13.75
N LYS A 40 8.94 1.88 -14.44
CA LYS A 40 9.16 3.33 -14.18
C LYS A 40 8.65 3.75 -12.80
N LEU A 41 7.71 3.01 -12.24
CA LEU A 41 7.09 3.31 -10.94
C LEU A 41 8.12 3.25 -9.80
N GLN A 42 9.10 2.35 -9.88
CA GLN A 42 10.19 2.25 -8.90
C GLN A 42 11.12 3.46 -8.93
N VAL A 43 11.44 3.96 -10.12
CA VAL A 43 12.32 5.12 -10.30
C VAL A 43 11.61 6.40 -9.91
N ALA A 44 10.36 6.57 -10.37
CA ALA A 44 9.56 7.76 -10.12
C ALA A 44 9.26 7.99 -8.63
N LEU A 45 9.05 6.90 -7.87
CA LEU A 45 8.72 6.96 -6.44
C LEU A 45 9.92 6.78 -5.51
N ALA A 46 11.14 6.77 -6.07
CA ALA A 46 12.39 6.52 -5.35
C ALA A 46 12.26 5.32 -4.41
N CYS A 47 11.81 4.18 -4.95
CA CYS A 47 11.56 2.99 -4.16
C CYS A 47 12.85 2.38 -3.61
N GLN A 48 12.75 1.81 -2.41
CA GLN A 48 13.77 1.02 -1.76
C GLN A 48 13.24 -0.39 -1.49
N ASP A 49 14.16 -1.31 -1.20
CA ASP A 49 13.80 -2.66 -0.83
C ASP A 49 12.96 -2.70 0.45
N SER A 50 12.05 -3.67 0.47
CA SER A 50 11.16 -3.98 1.58
C SER A 50 11.07 -5.50 1.66
N ASP A 51 10.62 -6.03 2.79
CA ASP A 51 10.31 -7.45 2.91
C ASP A 51 8.80 -7.73 3.01
N ALA A 52 8.46 -9.01 3.01
CA ALA A 52 7.07 -9.47 3.10
C ALA A 52 6.42 -9.10 4.44
N ALA A 53 7.19 -9.02 5.53
CA ALA A 53 6.68 -8.71 6.86
C ALA A 53 6.28 -7.23 6.94
N GLU A 54 7.12 -6.33 6.44
CA GLU A 54 6.83 -4.90 6.34
C GLU A 54 5.60 -4.63 5.47
N PHE A 55 5.49 -5.33 4.34
CA PHE A 55 4.30 -5.23 3.49
C PHE A 55 3.04 -5.73 4.21
N ALA A 56 3.11 -6.90 4.87
CA ALA A 56 1.98 -7.46 5.60
C ALA A 56 1.52 -6.57 6.75
N GLN A 57 2.47 -5.97 7.47
CA GLN A 57 2.17 -4.99 8.51
C GLN A 57 1.46 -3.76 7.93
N ALA A 58 2.01 -3.17 6.87
CA ALA A 58 1.39 -2.02 6.21
C ALA A 58 -0.03 -2.34 5.71
N TYR A 59 -0.22 -3.53 5.15
CA TYR A 59 -1.51 -4.01 4.66
C TYR A 59 -2.54 -4.12 5.80
N ALA A 60 -2.16 -4.72 6.93
CA ALA A 60 -3.02 -4.84 8.10
C ALA A 60 -3.39 -3.48 8.70
N GLU A 61 -2.42 -2.55 8.81
CA GLU A 61 -2.67 -1.19 9.30
C GLU A 61 -3.67 -0.41 8.41
N VAL A 62 -3.58 -0.58 7.09
CA VAL A 62 -4.52 0.09 6.16
C VAL A 62 -5.90 -0.53 6.23
N LEU A 63 -6.02 -1.86 6.36
CA LEU A 63 -7.31 -2.52 6.56
C LEU A 63 -8.01 -2.05 7.83
N ASP A 64 -7.27 -1.92 8.94
CA ASP A 64 -7.82 -1.45 10.22
C ASP A 64 -8.36 -0.01 10.09
N LYS A 65 -7.60 0.89 9.45
CA LYS A 65 -8.05 2.26 9.16
C LYS A 65 -9.30 2.31 8.28
N LEU A 66 -9.35 1.49 7.23
CA LEU A 66 -10.50 1.42 6.34
C LEU A 66 -11.73 0.90 7.09
N ALA A 67 -11.59 -0.12 7.92
CA ALA A 67 -12.66 -0.65 8.76
C ALA A 67 -13.21 0.44 9.71
N SER A 68 -12.33 1.13 10.44
CA SER A 68 -12.72 2.23 11.33
C SER A 68 -13.44 3.37 10.61
N TYR A 69 -13.03 3.69 9.37
CA TYR A 69 -13.70 4.68 8.54
C TYR A 69 -15.12 4.25 8.16
N PHE A 70 -15.31 2.99 7.73
CA PHE A 70 -16.63 2.46 7.41
C PHE A 70 -17.55 2.39 8.64
N ASP A 71 -17.03 1.98 9.80
CA ASP A 71 -17.79 1.96 11.06
C ASP A 71 -18.28 3.36 11.42
N SER A 72 -17.43 4.37 11.26
CA SER A 72 -17.77 5.78 11.50
C SER A 72 -18.85 6.29 10.54
N LEU A 73 -18.82 5.87 9.27
CA LEU A 73 -19.83 6.23 8.28
C LEU A 73 -21.18 5.58 8.58
N ILE A 74 -21.19 4.31 8.99
CA ILE A 74 -22.42 3.59 9.37
C ILE A 74 -23.02 4.21 10.63
N ALA A 75 -22.21 4.56 11.63
CA ALA A 75 -22.69 5.18 12.86
C ALA A 75 -23.24 6.62 12.65
N ALA A 76 -22.86 7.27 11.55
CA ALA A 76 -23.31 8.61 11.19
C ALA A 76 -24.57 8.64 10.29
N ALA A 77 -25.08 7.47 9.87
CA ALA A 77 -26.25 7.31 9.00
C ALA A 77 -27.51 6.96 9.79
#